data_AF-A0AAE1HV90-F1
#
_entry.id   AF-A0AAE1HV90-F1
#
_cell.length_a   1.000
_cell.length_b   1.000
_cell.length_c   1.000
_cell.angle_alpha   90.00
_cell.angle_beta   90.00
_cell.angle_gamma   90.00
#
_symmetry.space_group_name_H-M   'P 1'
#
loop_
_entity.id
_entity.type
_entity.pdbx_description
1 polymer ?
#
loop_
_entity_poly.entity_id
_entity_poly.type
_entity_poly.pdbx_seq_one_letter_code
_entity_poly.pdbx_strand_id
1 'polypeptide(L)'
;MDSLSSIESGTCSQDPNKTPTKVPLFQSTLKSKRAFICQYCGKQYIVGHYYRVHVEKHLSDAASANVSQVVAVNDSAISIIDNDTSVRNGGFLVPQAAVRKKPKKTVIGKVKLKPKYICTYCLKGYLDQRAFKQHVRNHAIQDAAARFPDKEKILNQVDNISDAALNKTANAPCYGEGGQRFKELIGYIISIVSSDKWKNFSTEVCEELVSEIVKKKFVLPSAMSTLLLRDCENLLSNTSLCRSLLDLLEIPKDLEMNNLPAGHTLQLKAPIVLDNDDKQVIYYCGGSILWGYVRMSYRYGNSSSLKKIVEVVKSKILRDKPTAEDDGDAAWTIARDRGGLLYLTSECKEFFIDLTEVVFAAEESDGSIDYESVLTKVTNCNISFKWDNIIGDALDPRNSIELINDVVRYYCRTRMSGFMRKRINYLKSKPVISMPIRHAVARRKKSNPIM
;
A
#
# COMPACT_ATOMS: atom_id res chain seq x y z
N MET A 1 -33.89 46.87 -49.50
CA MET A 1 -33.30 45.73 -50.23
C MET A 1 -32.53 44.91 -49.20
N ASP A 2 -33.20 44.49 -48.12
CA ASP A 2 -34.08 43.29 -48.04
C ASP A 2 -33.16 42.08 -47.76
N SER A 3 -33.24 41.25 -46.72
CA SER A 3 -34.22 40.92 -45.67
C SER A 3 -33.45 40.12 -44.59
N LEU A 4 -33.58 40.39 -43.28
CA LEU A 4 -34.43 39.68 -42.30
C LEU A 4 -34.41 38.13 -42.31
N SER A 5 -33.87 37.54 -41.21
CA SER A 5 -34.46 36.42 -40.43
C SER A 5 -33.55 36.13 -39.21
N SER A 6 -33.82 36.65 -38.01
CA SER A 6 -34.75 36.14 -36.98
C SER A 6 -34.39 34.74 -36.46
N ILE A 7 -33.72 34.68 -35.30
CA ILE A 7 -33.59 33.49 -34.46
C ILE A 7 -34.52 33.68 -33.26
N GLU A 8 -35.52 32.80 -33.17
CA GLU A 8 -36.54 32.78 -32.13
C GLU A 8 -36.02 32.20 -30.82
N SER A 9 -36.34 32.91 -29.75
CA SER A 9 -36.14 32.58 -28.34
C SER A 9 -37.30 31.71 -27.84
N GLY A 10 -37.04 30.41 -27.66
CA GLY A 10 -37.98 29.46 -27.05
C GLY A 10 -37.99 29.58 -25.52
N THR A 11 -39.06 30.13 -24.96
CA THR A 11 -39.35 30.18 -23.53
C THR A 11 -40.06 28.87 -23.10
N CYS A 12 -39.51 28.21 -22.07
CA CYS A 12 -40.08 27.00 -21.48
C CYS A 12 -40.96 27.40 -20.29
N SER A 13 -42.28 27.27 -20.45
CA SER A 13 -43.27 27.46 -19.39
C SER A 13 -43.30 26.27 -18.43
N GLN A 14 -43.24 26.55 -17.13
CA GLN A 14 -43.42 25.59 -16.05
C GLN A 14 -44.87 25.63 -15.57
N ASP A 15 -45.56 24.49 -15.61
CA ASP A 15 -46.80 24.26 -14.88
C ASP A 15 -46.52 23.38 -13.64
N PRO A 16 -46.88 23.82 -12.42
CA PRO A 16 -46.67 23.07 -11.20
C PRO A 16 -48.01 22.49 -10.71
N ASN A 17 -48.30 21.22 -10.98
CA ASN A 17 -49.25 20.43 -10.16
C ASN A 17 -49.33 18.98 -10.66
N LYS A 18 -48.71 18.05 -9.92
CA LYS A 18 -49.12 16.64 -9.81
C LYS A 18 -48.31 15.92 -8.74
N THR A 19 -48.94 15.71 -7.58
CA THR A 19 -48.48 14.84 -6.49
C THR A 19 -48.40 13.37 -6.93
N PRO A 20 -47.32 12.64 -6.64
CA PRO A 20 -47.25 11.21 -6.91
C PRO A 20 -47.85 10.38 -5.76
N THR A 21 -48.88 9.63 -6.13
CA THR A 21 -49.58 8.61 -5.35
C THR A 21 -48.62 7.50 -4.92
N LYS A 22 -48.65 7.15 -3.62
CA LYS A 22 -47.91 6.02 -3.04
C LYS A 22 -48.42 4.70 -3.66
N VAL A 23 -47.56 3.98 -4.37
CA VAL A 23 -47.81 2.60 -4.81
C VAL A 23 -47.10 1.62 -3.85
N PRO A 24 -47.75 0.50 -3.46
CA PRO A 24 -47.22 -0.40 -2.44
C PRO A 24 -46.02 -1.21 -2.93
N LEU A 25 -45.13 -1.49 -1.98
CA LEU A 25 -43.97 -2.37 -2.08
C LEU A 25 -44.44 -3.80 -2.44
N PHE A 26 -44.46 -4.15 -3.73
CA PHE A 26 -44.71 -5.53 -4.15
C PHE A 26 -43.42 -6.35 -4.03
N GLN A 27 -43.50 -7.38 -3.19
CA GLN A 27 -42.61 -8.52 -3.15
C GLN A 27 -42.46 -9.11 -4.55
N SER A 28 -41.32 -8.87 -5.21
CA SER A 28 -40.98 -9.57 -6.44
C SER A 28 -40.48 -10.97 -6.08
N THR A 29 -41.36 -11.94 -6.32
CA THR A 29 -41.14 -13.38 -6.41
C THR A 29 -39.87 -13.71 -7.21
N LEU A 30 -38.88 -14.30 -6.54
CA LEU A 30 -37.76 -14.98 -7.16
C LEU A 30 -38.32 -16.16 -7.97
N LYS A 31 -38.50 -15.98 -9.28
CA LYS A 31 -38.78 -17.05 -10.24
C LYS A 31 -37.76 -18.17 -10.00
N SER A 32 -38.27 -19.34 -9.61
CA SER A 32 -37.50 -20.52 -9.21
C SER A 32 -36.52 -20.92 -10.30
N LYS A 33 -35.24 -20.54 -10.16
CA LYS A 33 -34.17 -21.15 -10.95
C LYS A 33 -34.08 -22.61 -10.50
N ARG A 34 -34.24 -23.55 -11.44
CA ARG A 34 -34.13 -25.00 -11.16
C ARG A 34 -32.77 -25.26 -10.52
N ALA A 35 -32.78 -25.80 -9.30
CA ALA A 35 -31.56 -26.20 -8.61
C ALA A 35 -30.99 -27.48 -9.25
N PHE A 36 -29.67 -27.57 -9.34
CA PHE A 36 -28.94 -28.77 -9.73
C PHE A 36 -28.80 -29.66 -8.50
N ILE A 37 -29.37 -30.86 -8.51
CA ILE A 37 -29.34 -31.79 -7.38
C ILE A 37 -28.32 -32.89 -7.67
N CYS A 38 -27.32 -33.05 -6.81
CA CYS A 38 -26.33 -34.11 -6.92
C CYS A 38 -26.98 -35.49 -6.70
N GLN A 39 -26.82 -36.39 -7.66
CA GLN A 39 -27.39 -37.74 -7.57
C GLN A 39 -26.69 -38.62 -6.53
N TYR A 40 -25.43 -38.34 -6.19
CA TYR A 40 -24.64 -39.13 -5.23
C TYR A 40 -24.95 -38.81 -3.76
N CYS A 41 -25.34 -37.57 -3.43
CA CYS A 41 -25.56 -37.16 -2.04
C CYS A 41 -26.77 -36.24 -1.80
N GLY A 42 -27.58 -35.96 -2.82
CA GLY A 42 -28.80 -35.15 -2.72
C GLY A 42 -28.59 -33.65 -2.51
N LYS A 43 -27.35 -33.14 -2.47
CA LYS A 43 -27.06 -31.71 -2.27
C LYS A 43 -27.53 -30.88 -3.47
N GLN A 44 -28.13 -29.73 -3.18
CA GLN A 44 -28.69 -28.83 -4.19
C GLN A 44 -27.79 -27.61 -4.43
N TYR A 45 -27.65 -27.22 -5.69
CA TYR A 45 -26.79 -26.12 -6.13
C TYR A 45 -27.58 -25.18 -7.06
N ILE A 46 -27.46 -23.87 -6.84
CA ILE A 46 -28.15 -22.86 -7.68
C ILE A 46 -27.33 -22.53 -8.94
N VAL A 47 -26.02 -22.80 -8.92
CA VAL A 47 -25.07 -22.47 -9.99
C VAL A 47 -24.39 -23.75 -10.48
N GLY A 48 -24.43 -23.99 -11.80
CA GLY A 48 -23.94 -25.23 -12.41
C GLY A 48 -22.44 -25.48 -12.27
N HIS A 49 -21.63 -24.43 -12.05
CA HIS A 49 -20.18 -24.60 -11.82
C HIS A 49 -19.89 -25.35 -10.52
N TYR A 50 -20.53 -24.99 -9.39
CA TYR A 50 -20.33 -25.68 -8.11
C TYR A 50 -20.87 -27.11 -8.11
N TYR A 51 -21.97 -27.34 -8.85
CA TYR A 51 -22.46 -28.70 -9.08
C TYR A 51 -21.39 -29.57 -9.74
N ARG A 52 -20.72 -29.06 -10.78
CA ARG A 52 -19.69 -29.79 -11.53
C ARG A 52 -18.49 -30.16 -10.65
N VAL A 53 -17.93 -29.18 -9.93
CA VAL A 53 -16.81 -29.38 -9.00
C VAL A 53 -17.16 -30.35 -7.88
N HIS A 54 -18.41 -30.35 -7.42
CA HIS A 54 -18.87 -31.28 -6.40
C HIS A 54 -19.01 -32.72 -6.92
N VAL A 55 -19.55 -32.91 -8.12
CA VAL A 55 -19.67 -34.24 -8.75
C VAL A 55 -18.29 -34.83 -9.01
N GLU A 56 -17.32 -34.01 -9.42
CA GLU A 56 -15.93 -34.42 -9.64
C GLU A 56 -15.29 -35.04 -8.39
N LYS A 57 -15.65 -34.56 -7.19
CA LYS A 57 -15.17 -35.16 -5.92
C LYS A 57 -15.71 -36.56 -5.69
N HIS A 58 -16.96 -36.83 -6.06
CA HIS A 58 -17.50 -38.19 -5.97
C HIS A 58 -16.76 -39.14 -6.92
N LEU A 59 -16.35 -38.64 -8.09
CA LEU A 59 -15.57 -39.41 -9.06
C LEU A 59 -14.13 -39.65 -8.59
N SER A 60 -13.49 -38.66 -7.96
CA SER A 60 -12.14 -38.81 -7.40
C SER A 60 -12.10 -39.70 -6.15
N ASP A 61 -13.14 -39.63 -5.32
CA ASP A 61 -13.26 -40.47 -4.12
C ASP A 61 -13.60 -41.93 -4.51
N ALA A 62 -14.36 -42.14 -5.58
CA ALA A 62 -14.60 -43.47 -6.15
C ALA A 62 -13.34 -44.07 -6.80
N ALA A 63 -12.48 -43.25 -7.39
CA ALA A 63 -11.20 -43.69 -7.95
C ALA A 63 -10.16 -44.07 -6.87
N SER A 64 -10.23 -43.45 -5.69
CA SER A 64 -9.31 -43.71 -4.57
C SER A 64 -9.77 -44.85 -3.65
N ALA A 65 -11.02 -45.30 -3.74
CA ALA A 65 -11.51 -46.47 -3.01
C ALA A 65 -11.06 -47.83 -3.59
N ASN A 66 -10.33 -47.85 -4.71
CA ASN A 66 -9.88 -49.07 -5.37
C ASN A 66 -8.39 -49.40 -5.16
N VAL A 67 -7.70 -48.68 -4.28
CA VAL A 67 -6.33 -49.00 -3.86
C VAL A 67 -6.28 -48.92 -2.34
N SER A 68 -5.73 -49.97 -1.72
CA SER A 68 -5.54 -50.17 -0.28
C SER A 68 -6.64 -50.93 0.48
N GLN A 69 -6.78 -52.22 0.16
CA GLN A 69 -6.63 -53.22 1.22
C GLN A 69 -5.13 -53.35 1.55
N VAL A 70 -4.84 -53.57 2.84
CA VAL A 70 -3.59 -54.12 3.43
C VAL A 70 -2.83 -53.11 4.32
N VAL A 71 -2.65 -53.58 5.56
CA VAL A 71 -1.85 -53.10 6.70
C VAL A 71 -2.49 -52.09 7.65
N ALA A 72 -3.14 -52.66 8.67
CA ALA A 72 -3.19 -52.11 10.02
C ALA A 72 -1.82 -52.22 10.70
N VAL A 73 -1.36 -51.17 11.38
CA VAL A 73 -0.50 -51.28 12.58
C VAL A 73 -0.88 -50.15 13.55
N ASN A 74 -1.12 -50.54 14.80
CA ASN A 74 -1.28 -49.70 15.98
C ASN A 74 0.00 -48.91 16.29
N ASP A 75 -0.10 -47.70 16.85
CA ASP A 75 0.38 -47.46 18.22
C ASP A 75 0.18 -46.02 18.72
N SER A 76 -0.57 -45.93 19.81
CA SER A 76 -0.17 -45.39 21.12
C SER A 76 0.58 -44.05 21.24
N ALA A 77 -0.08 -43.18 22.00
CA ALA A 77 0.37 -41.95 22.64
C ALA A 77 1.81 -41.93 23.18
N ILE A 78 2.53 -40.83 22.92
CA ILE A 78 3.60 -40.32 23.79
C ILE A 78 3.55 -38.78 23.83
N SER A 79 3.34 -38.28 25.04
CA SER A 79 3.55 -36.90 25.50
C SER A 79 5.01 -36.72 25.96
N ILE A 80 5.71 -35.67 25.50
CA ILE A 80 7.00 -35.19 26.04
C ILE A 80 6.94 -33.65 25.93
N ILE A 81 6.69 -32.92 27.01
CA ILE A 81 7.61 -32.42 28.05
C ILE A 81 8.57 -31.36 27.51
N ASP A 82 8.40 -30.16 28.08
CA ASP A 82 9.25 -28.99 28.01
C ASP A 82 10.72 -29.32 28.28
N ASN A 83 11.64 -28.63 27.60
CA ASN A 83 12.88 -28.26 28.26
C ASN A 83 13.37 -26.87 27.89
N ASP A 84 13.72 -26.22 28.98
CA ASP A 84 14.18 -24.87 29.20
C ASP A 84 15.63 -24.72 28.74
N THR A 85 15.97 -23.58 28.14
CA THR A 85 17.35 -23.06 28.17
C THR A 85 17.32 -21.56 27.97
N SER A 86 17.07 -20.86 29.08
CA SER A 86 17.21 -19.42 29.19
C SER A 86 18.68 -18.98 29.08
N VAL A 87 18.99 -18.12 28.10
CA VAL A 87 20.15 -17.22 28.16
C VAL A 87 19.62 -15.85 28.59
N ARG A 88 19.97 -15.43 29.81
CA ARG A 88 19.61 -14.11 30.37
C ARG A 88 20.47 -13.02 29.74
N ASN A 89 19.85 -12.10 29.00
CA ASN A 89 20.39 -10.77 28.72
C ASN A 89 19.50 -9.71 29.41
N GLY A 90 20.13 -8.82 30.18
CA GLY A 90 19.49 -7.84 31.05
C GLY A 90 18.80 -6.70 30.31
N GLY A 91 17.51 -6.88 29.99
CA GLY A 91 16.63 -5.84 29.48
C GLY A 91 15.98 -4.99 30.59
N PHE A 92 15.81 -3.70 30.29
CA PHE A 92 15.09 -2.68 31.07
C PHE A 92 13.74 -3.21 31.61
N LEU A 93 13.51 -3.07 32.92
CA LEU A 93 12.24 -3.40 33.56
C LEU A 93 11.17 -2.37 33.16
N VAL A 94 10.37 -2.71 32.16
CA VAL A 94 9.07 -2.07 31.92
C VAL A 94 8.18 -2.35 33.13
N PRO A 95 7.60 -1.34 33.81
CA PRO A 95 6.63 -1.58 34.87
C PRO A 95 5.46 -2.38 34.30
N GLN A 96 5.35 -3.66 34.69
CA GLN A 96 4.18 -4.46 34.37
C GLN A 96 2.97 -3.81 35.04
N ALA A 97 2.11 -3.21 34.23
CA ALA A 97 0.77 -2.82 34.66
C ALA A 97 0.11 -4.04 35.31
N ALA A 98 -0.45 -3.87 36.51
CA ALA A 98 -1.10 -4.93 37.27
C ALA A 98 -2.03 -5.74 36.35
N VAL A 99 -1.62 -6.99 36.07
CA VAL A 99 -2.39 -7.92 35.27
C VAL A 99 -3.67 -8.20 36.04
N ARG A 100 -4.76 -7.52 35.65
CA ARG A 100 -6.09 -7.79 36.17
C ARG A 100 -6.38 -9.28 35.93
N LYS A 101 -6.47 -10.05 37.03
CA LYS A 101 -6.88 -11.46 37.01
C LYS A 101 -8.17 -11.55 36.20
N LYS A 102 -8.11 -12.15 35.00
CA LYS A 102 -9.30 -12.36 34.18
C LYS A 102 -10.29 -13.19 35.01
N PRO A 103 -11.54 -12.74 35.20
CA PRO A 103 -12.51 -13.49 35.98
C PRO A 103 -12.69 -14.88 35.37
N LYS A 104 -12.68 -15.91 36.23
CA LYS A 104 -12.92 -17.31 35.85
C LYS A 104 -14.23 -17.35 35.06
N LYS A 105 -14.14 -17.60 33.74
CA LYS A 105 -15.31 -17.79 32.89
C LYS A 105 -16.01 -19.07 33.35
N THR A 106 -17.14 -18.91 34.00
CA THR A 106 -18.10 -19.99 34.26
C THR A 106 -18.45 -20.62 32.92
N VAL A 107 -18.30 -21.95 32.85
CA VAL A 107 -18.64 -22.76 31.68
C VAL A 107 -20.16 -22.80 31.57
N ILE A 108 -20.75 -21.76 30.98
CA ILE A 108 -22.15 -21.75 30.59
C ILE A 108 -22.26 -22.63 29.34
N GLY A 109 -23.12 -23.64 29.40
CA GLY A 109 -23.32 -24.64 28.35
C GLY A 109 -23.44 -24.00 26.97
N LYS A 110 -22.74 -24.59 25.99
CA LYS A 110 -22.71 -24.12 24.60
C LYS A 110 -24.11 -24.24 23.98
N VAL A 111 -24.90 -23.17 24.08
CA VAL A 111 -26.13 -23.02 23.30
C VAL A 111 -25.73 -23.01 21.82
N LYS A 112 -26.21 -23.99 21.04
CA LYS A 112 -25.97 -24.06 19.59
C LYS A 112 -26.72 -22.92 18.90
N LEU A 113 -26.06 -21.77 18.77
CA LEU A 113 -26.58 -20.65 18.00
C LEU A 113 -26.60 -21.01 16.51
N LYS A 114 -27.74 -20.82 15.85
CA LYS A 114 -27.87 -21.01 14.40
C LYS A 114 -27.03 -19.94 13.68
N PRO A 115 -26.25 -20.30 12.64
CA PRO A 115 -25.46 -19.35 11.87
C PRO A 115 -26.37 -18.31 11.20
N LYS A 116 -25.99 -17.03 11.29
CA LYS A 116 -26.75 -15.91 10.70
C LYS A 116 -26.40 -15.68 9.22
N TYR A 117 -25.19 -16.05 8.81
CA TYR A 117 -24.68 -15.84 7.45
C TYR A 117 -24.19 -17.16 6.90
N ILE A 118 -24.55 -17.51 5.66
CA ILE A 118 -24.12 -18.75 5.02
C ILE A 118 -23.44 -18.39 3.70
N CYS A 119 -22.21 -18.88 3.51
CA CYS A 119 -21.46 -18.62 2.28
C CYS A 119 -22.10 -19.37 1.11
N THR A 120 -22.44 -18.67 0.04
CA THR A 120 -23.02 -19.29 -1.16
C THR A 120 -22.00 -20.13 -1.95
N TYR A 121 -20.71 -19.90 -1.75
CA TYR A 121 -19.62 -20.60 -2.44
C TYR A 121 -19.33 -21.97 -1.83
N CYS A 122 -19.31 -22.09 -0.50
CA CYS A 122 -18.94 -23.35 0.19
C CYS A 122 -19.93 -23.81 1.28
N LEU A 123 -21.05 -23.10 1.45
CA LEU A 123 -22.12 -23.39 2.41
C LEU A 123 -21.70 -23.35 3.90
N LYS A 124 -20.50 -22.82 4.22
CA LYS A 124 -20.10 -22.59 5.62
C LYS A 124 -20.96 -21.51 6.28
N GLY A 125 -21.45 -21.81 7.49
CA GLY A 125 -22.22 -20.91 8.33
C GLY A 125 -21.35 -20.08 9.28
N TYR A 126 -21.70 -18.82 9.46
CA TYR A 126 -21.01 -17.84 10.29
C TYR A 126 -22.00 -17.12 11.21
N LEU A 127 -21.61 -16.95 12.48
CA LEU A 127 -22.39 -16.18 13.45
C LEU A 127 -22.16 -14.67 13.31
N ASP A 128 -20.95 -14.28 12.89
CA ASP A 128 -20.51 -12.90 12.77
C ASP A 128 -20.34 -12.46 11.30
N GLN A 129 -20.76 -11.23 11.00
CA GLN A 129 -20.70 -10.64 9.67
C GLN A 129 -19.26 -10.36 9.25
N ARG A 130 -18.36 -10.00 10.17
CA ARG A 130 -16.95 -9.71 9.83
C ARG A 130 -16.24 -11.00 9.40
N ALA A 131 -16.42 -12.09 10.15
CA ALA A 131 -15.92 -13.41 9.78
C ALA A 131 -16.47 -13.88 8.41
N PHE A 132 -17.77 -13.67 8.16
CA PHE A 132 -18.39 -13.99 6.87
C PHE A 132 -17.78 -13.18 5.71
N LYS A 133 -17.65 -11.86 5.85
CA LYS A 133 -17.07 -10.99 4.81
C LYS A 133 -15.62 -11.38 4.50
N GLN A 134 -14.82 -11.68 5.53
CA GLN A 134 -13.44 -12.11 5.32
C GLN A 134 -13.38 -13.44 4.56
N HIS A 135 -14.26 -14.38 4.89
CA HIS A 135 -14.33 -15.66 4.19
C HIS A 135 -14.72 -15.52 2.71
N VAL A 136 -15.72 -14.68 2.39
CA VAL A 136 -16.13 -14.42 1.00
C VAL A 136 -15.00 -13.77 0.19
N ARG A 137 -14.21 -12.88 0.80
CA ARG A 137 -12.99 -12.33 0.14
C ARG A 137 -11.99 -13.44 -0.20
N ASN A 138 -11.79 -14.41 0.68
CA ASN A 138 -10.87 -15.51 0.39
C ASN A 138 -11.32 -16.33 -0.82
N HIS A 139 -12.62 -16.50 -1.05
CA HIS A 139 -13.11 -17.11 -2.29
C HIS A 139 -12.81 -16.26 -3.53
N ALA A 140 -12.98 -14.94 -3.46
CA ALA A 140 -12.62 -14.06 -4.56
C ALA A 140 -11.12 -14.10 -4.87
N ILE A 141 -10.27 -14.18 -3.84
CA ILE A 141 -8.82 -14.33 -4.01
C ILE A 141 -8.48 -15.69 -4.62
N GLN A 142 -9.09 -16.77 -4.15
CA GLN A 142 -8.88 -18.12 -4.70
C GLN A 142 -9.35 -18.24 -6.15
N ASP A 143 -10.49 -17.64 -6.49
CA ASP A 143 -11.02 -17.60 -7.85
C ASP A 143 -10.12 -16.75 -8.77
N ALA A 144 -9.60 -15.62 -8.28
CA ALA A 144 -8.61 -14.83 -9.01
C ALA A 144 -7.30 -15.62 -9.20
N ALA A 145 -6.81 -16.31 -8.17
CA ALA A 145 -5.63 -17.16 -8.21
C ALA A 145 -5.79 -18.31 -9.21
N ALA A 146 -6.96 -18.94 -9.28
CA ALA A 146 -7.26 -20.03 -10.21
C ALA A 146 -7.35 -19.57 -11.68
N ARG A 147 -7.47 -18.26 -11.94
CA ARG A 147 -7.44 -17.68 -13.28
C ARG A 147 -6.03 -17.31 -13.75
N PHE A 148 -5.03 -17.35 -12.87
CA PHE A 148 -3.66 -17.17 -13.32
C PHE A 148 -3.28 -18.31 -14.26
N PRO A 149 -2.61 -18.02 -15.38
CA PRO A 149 -2.14 -19.06 -16.27
C PRO A 149 -1.20 -19.98 -15.49
N ASP A 150 -1.20 -21.25 -15.87
CA ASP A 150 -0.26 -22.24 -15.34
C ASP A 150 1.20 -21.77 -15.54
N LYS A 151 2.12 -22.20 -14.67
CA LYS A 151 3.55 -21.87 -14.73
C LYS A 151 4.10 -21.99 -16.15
N GLU A 152 3.81 -23.11 -16.80
CA GLU A 152 4.28 -23.39 -18.16
C GLU A 152 3.67 -22.43 -19.18
N LYS A 153 2.40 -22.03 -19.01
CA LYS A 153 1.78 -21.03 -19.90
C LYS A 153 2.37 -19.64 -19.72
N ILE A 154 2.74 -19.26 -18.49
CA ILE A 154 3.42 -17.99 -18.24
C ILE A 154 4.79 -18.02 -18.92
N LEU A 155 5.61 -19.04 -18.62
CA LEU A 155 6.96 -19.17 -19.20
C LEU A 155 6.93 -19.19 -20.73
N ASN A 156 5.99 -19.93 -21.34
CA ASN A 156 5.83 -19.99 -22.79
C ASN A 156 5.31 -18.68 -23.43
N GLN A 157 4.88 -17.70 -22.63
CA GLN A 157 4.39 -16.40 -23.10
C GLN A 157 5.31 -15.23 -22.76
N VAL A 158 6.32 -15.41 -21.92
CA VAL A 158 7.24 -14.33 -21.50
C VAL A 158 7.91 -13.68 -22.71
N ASP A 159 8.43 -14.48 -23.64
CA ASP A 159 9.09 -13.97 -24.84
C ASP A 159 8.11 -13.17 -25.70
N ASN A 160 6.93 -13.72 -25.97
CA ASN A 160 5.90 -13.06 -26.77
C ASN A 160 5.44 -11.72 -26.18
N ILE A 161 5.32 -11.62 -24.85
CA ILE A 161 4.91 -10.39 -24.16
C ILE A 161 6.03 -9.34 -24.21
N SER A 162 7.27 -9.78 -23.97
CA SER A 162 8.46 -8.93 -23.98
C SER A 162 8.71 -8.37 -25.38
N ASP A 163 8.65 -9.24 -26.40
CA ASP A 163 8.77 -8.87 -27.81
C ASP A 163 7.67 -7.91 -28.23
N ALA A 164 6.41 -8.16 -27.83
CA ALA A 164 5.32 -7.26 -28.17
C ALA A 164 5.49 -5.86 -27.54
N ALA A 165 5.96 -5.79 -26.29
CA ALA A 165 6.19 -4.53 -25.59
C ALA A 165 7.38 -3.74 -26.19
N LEU A 166 8.49 -4.42 -26.46
CA LEU A 166 9.68 -3.80 -27.05
C LEU A 166 9.41 -3.34 -28.48
N ASN A 167 8.81 -4.19 -29.32
CA ASN A 167 8.45 -3.83 -30.70
C ASN A 167 7.44 -2.68 -30.74
N LYS A 168 6.46 -2.64 -29.83
CA LYS A 168 5.52 -1.51 -29.74
C LYS A 168 6.23 -0.21 -29.37
N THR A 169 7.23 -0.28 -28.49
CA THR A 169 8.01 0.87 -28.06
C THR A 169 8.96 1.34 -29.17
N ALA A 170 9.62 0.42 -29.87
CA ALA A 170 10.47 0.72 -31.02
C ALA A 170 9.71 1.31 -32.21
N ASN A 171 8.43 0.95 -32.38
CA ASN A 171 7.60 1.48 -33.46
C ASN A 171 6.80 2.73 -33.06
N ALA A 172 6.89 3.17 -31.81
CA ALA A 172 6.21 4.38 -31.36
C ALA A 172 6.82 5.63 -32.02
N PRO A 173 6.00 6.67 -32.32
CA PRO A 173 6.52 7.95 -32.75
C PRO A 173 7.37 8.57 -31.63
N CYS A 174 8.56 9.03 -31.98
CA CYS A 174 9.47 9.73 -31.08
C CYS A 174 9.66 11.18 -31.56
N TYR A 175 9.81 12.11 -30.62
CA TYR A 175 10.00 13.53 -30.91
C TYR A 175 11.28 14.03 -30.25
N GLY A 176 12.06 14.82 -31.00
CA GLY A 176 13.32 15.39 -30.54
C GLY A 176 14.47 14.38 -30.47
N GLU A 177 15.68 14.90 -30.25
CA GLU A 177 16.93 14.13 -30.27
C GLU A 177 16.99 13.06 -29.17
N GLY A 178 16.50 13.39 -27.96
CA GLY A 178 16.44 12.41 -26.86
C GLY A 178 15.48 11.25 -27.12
N GLY A 179 14.35 11.50 -27.79
CA GLY A 179 13.41 10.46 -28.20
C GLY A 179 14.00 9.52 -29.26
N GLN A 180 14.79 10.07 -30.19
CA GLN A 180 15.49 9.32 -31.22
C GLN A 180 16.57 8.40 -30.61
N ARG A 181 17.41 8.92 -29.70
CA ARG A 181 18.41 8.11 -28.98
C ARG A 181 17.78 7.00 -28.13
N PHE A 182 16.65 7.28 -27.48
CA PHE A 182 15.90 6.24 -26.76
C PHE A 182 15.39 5.14 -27.70
N LYS A 183 14.90 5.50 -28.89
CA LYS A 183 14.45 4.55 -29.91
C LYS A 183 15.60 3.68 -30.43
N GLU A 184 16.77 4.26 -30.65
CA GLU A 184 17.99 3.54 -31.04
C GLU A 184 18.43 2.56 -29.94
N LEU A 185 18.40 2.98 -28.67
CA LEU A 185 18.67 2.10 -27.52
C LEU A 185 17.66 0.94 -27.46
N ILE A 186 16.36 1.20 -27.66
CA ILE A 186 15.34 0.14 -27.67
C ILE A 186 15.55 -0.80 -28.86
N GLY A 187 15.94 -0.31 -30.04
CA GLY A 187 16.29 -1.13 -31.20
C GLY A 187 17.50 -2.03 -30.92
N TYR A 188 18.51 -1.49 -30.24
CA TYR A 188 19.67 -2.24 -29.79
C TYR A 188 19.29 -3.32 -28.76
N ILE A 189 18.47 -2.97 -27.76
CA ILE A 189 17.92 -3.93 -26.80
C ILE A 189 17.14 -5.04 -27.51
N ILE A 190 16.31 -4.73 -28.52
CA ILE A 190 15.60 -5.76 -29.31
C ILE A 190 16.58 -6.72 -30.00
N SER A 191 17.68 -6.20 -30.55
CA SER A 191 18.69 -7.04 -31.21
C SER A 191 19.36 -8.01 -30.23
N ILE A 192 19.56 -7.58 -28.97
CA ILE A 192 20.14 -8.43 -27.93
C ILE A 192 19.10 -9.39 -27.37
N VAL A 193 17.86 -8.93 -27.16
CA VAL A 193 16.76 -9.76 -26.67
C VAL A 193 16.45 -10.91 -27.64
N SER A 194 16.66 -10.68 -28.93
CA SER A 194 16.55 -11.69 -29.98
C SER A 194 17.71 -12.69 -30.00
N SER A 195 18.80 -12.44 -29.26
CA SER A 195 19.96 -13.33 -29.20
C SER A 195 19.68 -14.57 -28.36
N ASP A 196 20.27 -15.71 -28.75
CA ASP A 196 20.15 -16.96 -28.00
C ASP A 196 20.73 -16.83 -26.57
N LYS A 197 21.74 -15.96 -26.40
CA LYS A 197 22.33 -15.65 -25.09
C LYS A 197 21.30 -15.01 -24.15
N TRP A 198 20.49 -14.08 -24.64
CA TRP A 198 19.46 -13.43 -23.84
C TRP A 198 18.31 -14.38 -23.49
N LYS A 199 17.86 -15.20 -24.45
CA LYS A 199 16.81 -16.20 -24.21
C LYS A 199 17.20 -17.18 -23.10
N ASN A 200 18.45 -17.62 -23.09
CA ASN A 200 18.95 -18.52 -22.04
C ASN A 200 18.96 -17.81 -20.67
N PHE A 201 19.44 -16.56 -20.62
CA PHE A 201 19.44 -15.75 -19.40
C PHE A 201 18.03 -15.43 -18.87
N SER A 202 17.12 -15.01 -19.75
CA SER A 202 15.73 -14.68 -19.37
C SER A 202 14.99 -15.91 -18.86
N THR A 203 15.21 -17.07 -19.49
CA THR A 203 14.65 -18.35 -19.07
C THR A 203 15.18 -18.74 -17.70
N GLU A 204 16.50 -18.66 -17.46
CA GLU A 204 17.12 -19.00 -16.18
C GLU A 204 16.59 -18.12 -15.03
N VAL A 205 16.52 -16.80 -15.23
CA VAL A 205 15.96 -15.86 -14.24
C VAL A 205 14.47 -16.12 -13.98
N CYS A 206 13.69 -16.38 -15.03
CA CYS A 206 12.27 -16.70 -14.88
C CYS A 206 12.04 -18.05 -14.19
N GLU A 207 12.83 -19.06 -14.51
CA GLU A 207 12.77 -20.37 -13.87
C GLU A 207 13.11 -20.28 -12.39
N GLU A 208 14.12 -19.50 -12.02
CA GLU A 208 14.53 -19.31 -10.63
C GLU A 208 13.48 -18.52 -9.83
N LEU A 209 12.96 -17.42 -10.39
CA LEU A 209 11.86 -16.66 -9.80
C LEU A 209 10.61 -17.52 -9.59
N VAL A 210 10.21 -18.29 -10.61
CA VAL A 210 9.03 -19.15 -10.51
C VAL A 210 9.28 -20.33 -9.55
N SER A 211 10.48 -20.91 -9.53
CA SER A 211 10.87 -21.96 -8.59
C SER A 211 10.75 -21.47 -7.14
N GLU A 212 11.24 -20.27 -6.84
CA GLU A 212 11.10 -19.66 -5.52
C GLU A 212 9.65 -19.36 -5.13
N ILE A 213 8.82 -18.91 -6.08
CA ILE A 213 7.38 -18.69 -5.87
C ILE A 213 6.67 -20.03 -5.54
N VAL A 214 6.98 -21.10 -6.27
CA VAL A 214 6.38 -22.43 -6.09
C VAL A 214 6.81 -23.07 -4.77
N LYS A 215 8.11 -23.03 -4.43
CA LYS A 215 8.65 -23.56 -3.15
C LYS A 215 7.93 -22.96 -1.94
N LYS A 216 7.57 -21.67 -2.02
CA LYS A 216 6.91 -20.95 -0.93
C LYS A 216 5.37 -21.16 -0.89
N LYS A 217 4.79 -21.99 -1.78
CA LYS A 217 3.34 -22.35 -1.84
C LYS A 217 2.40 -21.14 -1.84
N PHE A 218 2.61 -20.22 -2.78
CA PHE A 218 2.00 -18.90 -2.77
C PHE A 218 0.56 -18.79 -3.30
N VAL A 219 -0.20 -17.87 -2.69
CA VAL A 219 -1.42 -17.21 -3.23
C VAL A 219 -1.23 -15.71 -2.93
N LEU A 220 -1.37 -14.81 -3.91
CA LEU A 220 -0.88 -13.41 -3.85
C LEU A 220 -1.86 -12.36 -3.24
N PRO A 221 -1.62 -11.86 -2.01
CA PRO A 221 -2.12 -10.56 -1.52
C PRO A 221 -1.08 -9.43 -1.65
N SER A 222 -1.51 -8.16 -1.56
CA SER A 222 -0.71 -6.95 -1.89
C SER A 222 0.56 -6.71 -1.06
N ALA A 223 0.71 -7.32 0.11
CA ALA A 223 1.98 -7.26 0.86
C ALA A 223 3.10 -8.06 0.16
N MET A 224 2.73 -8.94 -0.78
CA MET A 224 3.66 -9.83 -1.46
C MET A 224 4.13 -9.27 -2.80
N SER A 225 3.38 -8.37 -3.44
CA SER A 225 3.92 -7.59 -4.56
C SER A 225 5.09 -6.72 -4.12
N THR A 226 5.05 -6.20 -2.89
CA THR A 226 6.15 -5.45 -2.29
C THR A 226 7.38 -6.32 -2.05
N LEU A 227 7.16 -7.58 -1.63
CA LEU A 227 8.25 -8.56 -1.46
C LEU A 227 8.85 -9.01 -2.79
N LEU A 228 8.01 -9.23 -3.81
CA LEU A 228 8.47 -9.53 -5.16
C LEU A 228 9.26 -8.35 -5.74
N LEU A 229 8.77 -7.12 -5.58
CA LEU A 229 9.47 -5.90 -6.01
C LEU A 229 10.82 -5.75 -5.30
N ARG A 230 10.87 -5.99 -3.98
CA ARG A 230 12.12 -5.95 -3.22
C ARG A 230 13.09 -7.07 -3.63
N ASP A 231 12.59 -8.27 -3.92
CA ASP A 231 13.43 -9.36 -4.38
C ASP A 231 13.93 -9.09 -5.82
N CYS A 232 13.11 -8.46 -6.67
CA CYS A 232 13.55 -7.92 -7.97
C CYS A 232 14.59 -6.79 -7.80
N GLU A 233 14.41 -5.87 -6.85
CA GLU A 233 15.38 -4.83 -6.52
C GLU A 233 16.69 -5.44 -6.02
N ASN A 234 16.65 -6.50 -5.21
CA ASN A 234 17.84 -7.23 -4.77
C ASN A 234 18.54 -7.92 -5.93
N LEU A 235 17.77 -8.49 -6.87
CA LEU A 235 18.29 -9.12 -8.09
C LEU A 235 18.93 -8.09 -9.02
N LEU A 236 18.32 -6.91 -9.16
CA LEU A 236 18.86 -5.75 -9.88
C LEU A 236 19.98 -5.01 -9.11
N SER A 237 20.13 -5.26 -7.81
CA SER A 237 21.26 -4.76 -7.00
C SER A 237 22.43 -5.73 -6.99
N ASN A 238 22.26 -6.95 -7.51
CA ASN A 238 23.34 -7.90 -7.68
C ASN A 238 24.27 -7.40 -8.78
N THR A 239 25.39 -6.82 -8.37
CA THR A 239 26.41 -6.24 -9.25
C THR A 239 27.05 -7.26 -10.17
N SER A 240 27.09 -8.54 -9.80
CA SER A 240 27.55 -9.62 -10.68
C SER A 240 26.53 -9.86 -11.80
N LEU A 241 25.26 -10.01 -11.45
CA LEU A 241 24.19 -10.22 -12.43
C LEU A 241 24.04 -9.01 -13.36
N CYS A 242 24.13 -7.80 -12.83
CA CYS A 242 24.10 -6.57 -13.61
C CYS A 242 25.32 -6.41 -14.51
N ARG A 243 26.52 -6.79 -14.05
CA ARG A 243 27.70 -6.83 -14.93
C ARG A 243 27.54 -7.87 -16.03
N SER A 244 27.07 -9.07 -15.71
CA SER A 244 26.78 -10.09 -16.73
C SER A 244 25.71 -9.61 -17.72
N LEU A 245 24.70 -8.87 -17.27
CA LEU A 245 23.70 -8.23 -18.13
C LEU A 245 24.35 -7.17 -19.04
N LEU A 246 25.20 -6.30 -18.49
CA LEU A 246 25.89 -5.24 -19.24
C LEU A 246 26.89 -5.83 -20.26
N ASP A 247 27.63 -6.87 -19.87
CA ASP A 247 28.56 -7.61 -20.72
C ASP A 247 27.82 -8.30 -21.87
N LEU A 248 26.64 -8.88 -21.59
CA LEU A 248 25.80 -9.58 -22.56
C LEU A 248 25.05 -8.61 -23.49
N LEU A 249 24.79 -7.40 -23.02
CA LEU A 249 24.25 -6.30 -23.83
C LEU A 249 25.33 -5.65 -24.71
N GLU A 250 26.62 -6.01 -24.56
CA GLU A 250 27.75 -5.49 -25.35
C GLU A 250 27.68 -3.97 -25.59
N ILE A 251 27.12 -3.20 -24.64
CA ILE A 251 26.79 -1.79 -24.86
C ILE A 251 28.10 -1.07 -25.21
N PRO A 252 28.21 -0.44 -26.39
CA PRO A 252 29.43 0.23 -26.80
C PRO A 252 29.85 1.21 -25.71
N LYS A 253 31.13 1.18 -25.30
CA LYS A 253 31.66 2.08 -24.25
C LYS A 253 31.53 3.56 -24.64
N ASP A 254 31.34 3.82 -25.91
CA ASP A 254 31.08 5.09 -26.56
C ASP A 254 29.64 5.60 -26.34
N LEU A 255 28.72 4.73 -25.91
CA LEU A 255 27.40 5.07 -25.34
C LEU A 255 27.43 5.21 -23.81
N GLU A 256 28.53 4.86 -23.13
CA GLU A 256 28.73 5.30 -21.75
C GLU A 256 28.71 6.82 -21.76
N MET A 257 27.82 7.40 -20.96
CA MET A 257 27.60 8.84 -20.84
C MET A 257 28.82 9.56 -20.24
N ASN A 258 29.94 9.56 -20.95
CA ASN A 258 31.22 10.14 -20.56
C ASN A 258 31.22 11.68 -20.52
N ASN A 259 30.05 12.32 -20.66
CA ASN A 259 29.82 13.74 -20.44
C ASN A 259 28.96 14.07 -19.21
N LEU A 260 28.66 13.10 -18.34
CA LEU A 260 28.16 13.42 -17.00
C LEU A 260 29.37 13.59 -16.07
N PRO A 261 29.59 14.79 -15.49
CA PRO A 261 30.73 15.03 -14.62
C PRO A 261 30.72 14.02 -13.47
N ALA A 262 31.88 13.41 -13.24
CA ALA A 262 32.11 12.47 -12.15
C ALA A 262 31.74 13.14 -10.82
N GLY A 263 30.54 12.82 -10.32
CA GLY A 263 30.00 13.46 -9.11
C GLY A 263 28.49 13.27 -8.88
N HIS A 264 27.69 12.88 -9.88
CA HIS A 264 26.27 12.63 -9.67
C HIS A 264 25.96 11.15 -9.43
N THR A 265 26.07 10.76 -8.17
CA THR A 265 25.40 9.58 -7.63
C THR A 265 23.89 9.72 -7.83
N LEU A 266 23.29 8.75 -8.54
CA LEU A 266 21.87 8.35 -8.57
C LEU A 266 20.82 9.43 -8.26
N GLN A 267 20.18 9.91 -9.33
CA GLN A 267 18.87 10.57 -9.37
C GLN A 267 18.62 11.59 -8.26
N LEU A 268 19.02 12.84 -8.51
CA LEU A 268 18.38 14.01 -7.90
C LEU A 268 16.88 13.97 -8.27
N LYS A 269 16.08 13.36 -7.39
CA LYS A 269 14.66 13.74 -7.21
C LYS A 269 14.67 15.27 -7.23
N ALA A 270 13.96 15.87 -8.18
CA ALA A 270 13.92 17.33 -8.29
C ALA A 270 13.71 17.95 -6.90
N PRO A 271 14.43 19.02 -6.55
CA PRO A 271 14.31 19.63 -5.23
C PRO A 271 12.84 19.87 -4.92
N ILE A 272 12.41 19.43 -3.74
CA ILE A 272 11.01 19.47 -3.36
C ILE A 272 10.66 20.93 -3.12
N VAL A 273 9.93 21.53 -4.07
CA VAL A 273 9.45 22.90 -3.92
C VAL A 273 8.27 22.89 -2.96
N LEU A 274 8.52 23.27 -1.70
CA LEU A 274 7.49 23.45 -0.69
C LEU A 274 6.79 24.80 -0.89
N ASP A 275 5.47 24.77 -1.10
CA ASP A 275 4.66 25.98 -1.09
C ASP A 275 4.49 26.55 0.33
N ASN A 276 3.94 27.77 0.43
CA ASN A 276 3.75 28.41 1.73
C ASN A 276 2.76 27.66 2.62
N ASP A 277 1.74 27.02 2.04
CA ASP A 277 0.78 26.22 2.80
C ASP A 277 1.44 25.00 3.44
N ASP A 278 2.36 24.35 2.73
CA ASP A 278 3.13 23.22 3.24
C ASP A 278 4.10 23.67 4.33
N LYS A 279 4.79 24.79 4.16
CA LYS A 279 5.65 25.39 5.21
C LYS A 279 4.85 25.67 6.49
N GLN A 280 3.68 26.27 6.38
CA GLN A 280 2.82 26.56 7.53
C GLN A 280 2.36 25.29 8.26
N VAL A 281 2.02 24.23 7.51
CA VAL A 281 1.69 22.91 8.09
C VAL A 281 2.92 22.30 8.77
N ILE A 282 4.09 22.40 8.16
CA ILE A 282 5.37 21.91 8.73
C ILE A 282 5.63 22.59 10.08
N TYR A 283 5.50 23.92 10.15
CA TYR A 283 5.71 24.68 11.38
C TYR A 283 4.70 24.32 12.47
N TYR A 284 3.43 24.18 12.10
CA TYR A 284 2.39 23.75 13.04
C TYR A 284 2.66 22.34 13.59
N CYS A 285 3.06 21.40 12.73
CA CYS A 285 3.42 20.05 13.15
C CYS A 285 4.62 20.06 14.10
N GLY A 286 5.69 20.79 13.75
CA GLY A 286 6.88 20.90 14.59
C GLY A 286 6.57 21.51 15.97
N GLY A 287 5.86 22.65 15.99
CA GLY A 287 5.43 23.31 17.22
C GLY A 287 4.54 22.42 18.09
N SER A 288 3.60 21.69 17.48
CA SER A 288 2.72 20.76 18.21
C SER A 288 3.48 19.60 18.86
N ILE A 289 4.54 19.09 18.23
CA ILE A 289 5.36 17.99 18.79
C ILE A 289 6.14 18.47 20.00
N LEU A 290 6.82 19.61 19.85
CA LEU A 290 7.64 20.20 20.92
C LEU A 290 6.78 20.66 22.10
N TRP A 291 5.60 21.21 21.83
CA TRP A 291 4.63 21.51 22.89
C TRP A 291 4.11 20.25 23.59
N GLY A 292 4.07 19.11 22.89
CA GLY A 292 3.81 17.80 23.47
C GLY A 292 4.74 17.48 24.64
N TYR A 293 6.04 17.76 24.50
CA TYR A 293 7.02 17.60 25.58
C TYR A 293 6.74 18.50 26.78
N VAL A 294 6.40 19.78 26.52
CA VAL A 294 6.00 20.71 27.58
C VAL A 294 4.77 20.21 28.33
N ARG A 295 3.78 19.66 27.61
CA ARG A 295 2.58 19.09 28.25
C ARG A 295 2.89 17.80 29.02
N MET A 296 3.81 16.99 28.52
CA MET A 296 4.24 15.78 29.20
C MET A 296 4.95 16.08 30.52
N SER A 297 5.76 17.15 30.61
CA SER A 297 6.42 17.49 31.88
C SER A 297 5.45 17.88 32.98
N TYR A 298 4.30 18.49 32.66
CA TYR A 298 3.25 18.73 33.66
C TYR A 298 2.68 17.43 34.24
N ARG A 299 2.69 16.33 33.47
CA ARG A 299 2.22 15.01 33.93
C ARG A 299 3.30 14.19 34.64
N TYR A 300 4.55 14.34 34.19
CA TYR A 300 5.69 13.55 34.65
C TYR A 300 6.73 14.42 35.37
N GLY A 301 6.27 15.40 36.14
CA GLY A 301 7.07 16.47 36.75
C GLY A 301 8.15 16.04 37.75
N ASN A 302 8.39 14.74 37.94
CA ASN A 302 9.44 14.21 38.80
C ASN A 302 10.72 13.84 38.02
N SER A 303 10.68 13.74 36.69
CA SER A 303 11.89 13.42 35.90
C SER A 303 12.79 14.64 35.75
N SER A 304 14.02 14.57 36.25
CA SER A 304 15.02 15.64 36.12
C SER A 304 15.45 15.87 34.67
N SER A 305 15.60 14.80 33.88
CA SER A 305 15.95 14.91 32.45
C SER A 305 14.83 15.60 31.67
N LEU A 306 13.57 15.25 31.93
CA LEU A 306 12.43 15.87 31.25
C LEU A 306 12.27 17.35 31.61
N LYS A 307 12.58 17.74 32.85
CA LYS A 307 12.59 19.16 33.25
C LYS A 307 13.60 19.96 32.44
N LYS A 308 14.84 19.45 32.32
CA LYS A 308 15.90 20.08 31.52
C LYS A 308 15.49 20.17 30.05
N ILE A 309 14.97 19.08 29.48
CA ILE A 309 14.46 19.07 28.09
C ILE A 309 13.41 20.16 27.90
N VAL A 310 12.43 20.29 28.80
CA VAL A 310 11.38 21.30 28.68
C VAL A 310 11.90 22.72 28.84
N GLU A 311 12.87 22.94 29.72
CA GLU A 311 13.54 24.24 29.87
C GLU A 311 14.25 24.66 28.58
N VAL A 312 15.00 23.74 27.96
CA VAL A 312 15.68 23.98 26.68
C VAL A 312 14.68 24.18 25.54
N VAL A 313 13.66 23.33 25.44
CA VAL A 313 12.59 23.48 24.44
C VAL A 313 11.91 24.85 24.55
N LYS A 314 11.64 25.35 25.77
CA LYS A 314 11.02 26.67 25.99
C LYS A 314 11.95 27.84 25.71
N SER A 315 13.25 27.71 25.96
CA SER A 315 14.20 28.83 25.87
C SER A 315 14.90 28.94 24.52
N LYS A 316 15.07 27.82 23.79
CA LYS A 316 15.85 27.76 22.55
C LYS A 316 15.02 27.46 21.30
N ILE A 317 13.92 26.71 21.45
CA ILE A 317 13.20 26.16 20.30
C ILE A 317 11.85 26.84 20.12
N LEU A 318 11.13 27.04 21.22
CA LEU A 318 9.83 27.68 21.25
C LEU A 318 10.01 29.16 21.60
N ARG A 319 9.24 30.01 20.94
CA ARG A 319 9.12 31.44 21.23
C ARG A 319 7.70 31.78 21.67
N ASP A 320 7.60 32.88 22.38
CA ASP A 320 6.30 33.48 22.68
C ASP A 320 5.56 33.88 21.41
N LYS A 321 4.26 34.16 21.55
CA LYS A 321 3.39 34.50 20.42
C LYS A 321 3.98 35.68 19.65
N PRO A 322 4.38 35.49 18.38
CA PRO A 322 4.95 36.56 17.58
C PRO A 322 3.90 37.64 17.36
N THR A 323 4.37 38.89 17.33
CA THR A 323 3.58 40.02 16.87
C THR A 323 3.27 39.85 15.38
N ALA A 324 2.07 40.26 14.95
CA ALA A 324 1.57 40.00 13.59
C ALA A 324 2.46 40.61 12.48
N GLU A 325 3.36 41.53 12.83
CA GLU A 325 4.27 42.22 11.91
C GLU A 325 5.54 41.41 11.60
N ASP A 326 5.90 40.42 12.41
CA ASP A 326 7.21 39.76 12.32
C ASP A 326 7.28 38.59 11.33
N ASP A 327 6.14 38.06 10.88
CA ASP A 327 6.13 36.79 10.15
C ASP A 327 4.79 36.53 9.43
N GLY A 328 4.78 36.56 8.10
CA GLY A 328 3.57 36.25 7.30
C GLY A 328 2.98 34.87 7.62
N ASP A 329 3.81 33.93 8.06
CA ASP A 329 3.39 32.57 8.43
C ASP A 329 2.81 32.48 9.86
N ALA A 330 3.08 33.47 10.71
CA ALA A 330 2.52 33.50 12.05
C ALA A 330 1.01 33.69 12.02
N ALA A 331 0.49 34.53 11.13
CA ALA A 331 -0.96 34.81 11.04
C ALA A 331 -1.78 33.52 10.81
N TRP A 332 -1.33 32.65 9.90
CA TRP A 332 -1.99 31.37 9.65
C TRP A 332 -1.93 30.45 10.87
N THR A 333 -0.76 30.37 11.51
CA THR A 333 -0.56 29.53 12.69
C THR A 333 -1.42 30.02 13.85
N ILE A 334 -1.50 31.34 14.08
CA ILE A 334 -2.37 31.98 15.07
C ILE A 334 -3.84 31.64 14.80
N ALA A 335 -4.29 31.69 13.55
CA ALA A 335 -5.68 31.39 13.18
C ALA A 335 -6.05 29.91 13.40
N ARG A 336 -5.06 29.01 13.38
CA ARG A 336 -5.23 27.57 13.61
C ARG A 336 -4.97 27.14 15.05
N ASP A 337 -4.27 27.95 15.83
CA ASP A 337 -3.97 27.69 17.23
C ASP A 337 -5.26 27.63 18.06
N ARG A 338 -5.48 26.51 18.74
CA ARG A 338 -6.63 26.28 19.61
C ARG A 338 -6.30 26.55 21.08
N GLY A 339 -5.37 27.47 21.33
CA GLY A 339 -5.06 27.99 22.66
C GLY A 339 -3.90 27.29 23.34
N GLY A 340 -2.80 27.04 22.61
CA GLY A 340 -1.58 26.60 23.29
C GLY A 340 -0.44 26.14 22.40
N LEU A 341 -0.44 26.37 21.08
CA LEU A 341 0.77 26.15 20.31
C LEU A 341 1.77 27.27 20.60
N LEU A 342 2.97 26.89 21.02
CA LEU A 342 4.11 27.79 20.96
C LEU A 342 4.71 27.78 19.55
N TYR A 343 5.26 28.92 19.17
CA TYR A 343 5.78 29.16 17.83
C TYR A 343 7.24 28.73 17.78
N LEU A 344 7.70 28.26 16.63
CA LEU A 344 9.10 27.87 16.44
C LEU A 344 9.98 29.10 16.21
N THR A 345 11.22 29.05 16.70
CA THR A 345 12.30 29.95 16.27
C THR A 345 12.62 29.75 14.78
N SER A 346 13.27 30.72 14.14
CA SER A 346 13.57 30.67 12.70
C SER A 346 14.47 29.48 12.35
N GLU A 347 15.46 29.22 13.20
CA GLU A 347 16.41 28.11 13.06
C GLU A 347 15.68 26.76 13.14
N CYS A 348 14.71 26.66 14.06
CA CYS A 348 13.91 25.44 14.19
C CYS A 348 12.93 25.25 13.01
N LYS A 349 12.39 26.34 12.44
CA LYS A 349 11.60 26.27 11.21
C LYS A 349 12.39 25.64 10.06
N GLU A 350 13.61 26.14 9.84
CA GLU A 350 14.52 25.59 8.82
C GLU A 350 14.89 24.13 9.09
N PHE A 351 15.11 23.75 10.35
CA PHE A 351 15.31 22.35 10.72
C PHE A 351 14.14 21.45 10.27
N PHE A 352 12.89 21.87 10.49
CA PHE A 352 11.72 21.07 10.09
C PHE A 352 11.49 21.06 8.56
N ILE A 353 11.94 22.09 7.84
CA ILE A 353 11.95 22.10 6.37
C ILE A 353 12.90 21.01 5.86
N ASP A 354 14.17 21.04 6.27
CA ASP A 354 15.16 20.03 5.87
C ASP A 354 14.70 18.61 6.26
N LEU A 355 14.16 18.46 7.49
CA LEU A 355 13.63 17.18 7.95
C LEU A 355 12.51 16.68 7.03
N THR A 356 11.67 17.57 6.53
CA THR A 356 10.60 17.20 5.59
C THR A 356 11.15 16.68 4.27
N GLU A 357 12.24 17.26 3.76
CA GLU A 357 12.90 16.78 2.54
C GLU A 357 13.46 15.37 2.72
N VAL A 358 14.13 15.12 3.85
CA VAL A 358 14.66 13.78 4.17
C VAL A 358 13.53 12.75 4.31
N VAL A 359 12.43 13.14 4.96
CA VAL A 359 11.25 12.28 5.10
C VAL A 359 10.64 11.95 3.74
N PHE A 360 10.49 12.91 2.84
CA PHE A 360 9.97 12.66 1.48
C PHE A 360 10.94 11.89 0.58
N ALA A 361 12.24 12.02 0.81
CA ALA A 361 13.24 11.20 0.15
C ALA A 361 13.22 9.74 0.64
N ALA A 362 12.68 9.48 1.84
CA ALA A 362 12.52 8.15 2.43
C ALA A 362 11.10 7.57 2.30
N GLU A 363 10.15 8.31 1.71
CA GLU A 363 8.80 7.81 1.44
C GLU A 363 8.84 6.76 0.32
N GLU A 364 8.35 5.56 0.63
CA GLU A 364 8.19 4.46 -0.32
C GLU A 364 7.02 4.70 -1.27
N SER A 365 6.93 3.90 -2.33
CA SER A 365 5.88 4.02 -3.34
C SER A 365 4.44 3.82 -2.79
N ASP A 366 4.30 3.08 -1.68
CA ASP A 366 3.03 2.86 -1.00
C ASP A 366 2.67 3.96 0.02
N GLY A 367 3.54 4.96 0.17
CA GLY A 367 3.41 6.06 1.13
C GLY A 367 3.83 5.71 2.56
N SER A 368 4.40 4.52 2.79
CA SER A 368 5.06 4.19 4.04
C SER A 368 6.43 4.89 4.13
N ILE A 369 6.91 5.07 5.37
CA ILE A 369 8.21 5.67 5.65
C ILE A 369 8.95 4.71 6.57
N ASP A 370 10.14 4.28 6.16
CA ASP A 370 11.05 3.56 7.03
C ASP A 370 11.71 4.54 8.03
N TYR A 371 11.26 4.47 9.27
CA TYR A 371 11.73 5.36 10.34
C TYR A 371 13.22 5.21 10.61
N GLU A 372 13.77 3.99 10.54
CA GLU A 372 15.18 3.75 10.83
C GLU A 372 16.07 4.31 9.71
N SER A 373 15.62 4.21 8.45
CA SER A 373 16.24 4.89 7.32
C SER A 373 16.23 6.41 7.48
N VAL A 374 15.11 7.02 7.88
CA VAL A 374 15.05 8.47 8.16
C VAL A 374 16.00 8.87 9.28
N LEU A 375 15.99 8.14 10.40
CA LEU A 375 16.88 8.43 11.53
C LEU A 375 18.36 8.33 11.14
N THR A 376 18.73 7.30 10.38
CA THR A 376 20.08 7.12 9.84
C THR A 376 20.47 8.30 8.95
N LYS A 377 19.57 8.72 8.04
CA LYS A 377 19.81 9.87 7.16
C LYS A 377 19.95 11.17 7.93
N VAL A 378 19.09 11.43 8.91
CA VAL A 378 19.14 12.63 9.77
C VAL A 378 20.44 12.68 10.57
N THR A 379 20.89 11.55 11.11
CA THR A 379 22.13 11.45 11.88
C THR A 379 23.36 11.73 11.00
N ASN A 380 23.31 11.28 9.74
CA ASN A 380 24.42 11.38 8.78
C ASN A 380 24.38 12.63 7.89
N CYS A 381 23.48 13.58 8.11
CA CYS A 381 23.36 14.78 7.28
C CYS A 381 23.44 16.08 8.09
N ASN A 382 23.40 17.22 7.40
CA ASN A 382 23.50 18.55 8.01
C ASN A 382 22.38 18.88 9.02
N ILE A 383 21.32 18.07 9.09
CA ILE A 383 20.21 18.25 10.02
C ILE A 383 20.64 18.03 11.47
N SER A 384 21.50 17.03 11.74
CA SER A 384 22.04 16.81 13.09
C SER A 384 22.87 18.01 13.55
N PHE A 385 23.71 18.56 12.67
CA PHE A 385 24.46 19.79 12.95
C PHE A 385 23.56 21.01 13.18
N LYS A 386 22.47 21.18 12.39
CA LYS A 386 21.48 22.24 12.64
C LYS A 386 20.82 22.07 14.01
N TRP A 387 20.48 20.84 14.38
CA TRP A 387 19.93 20.54 15.70
C TRP A 387 20.90 20.89 16.82
N ASP A 388 22.16 20.48 16.69
CA ASP A 388 23.20 20.79 17.67
C ASP A 388 23.44 22.30 17.80
N ASN A 389 23.34 23.07 16.70
CA ASN A 389 23.39 24.53 16.77
C ASN A 389 22.18 25.15 17.49
N ILE A 390 20.99 24.58 17.34
CA ILE A 390 19.77 25.06 18.02
C ILE A 390 19.86 24.78 19.53
N ILE A 391 20.27 23.57 19.91
CA ILE A 391 20.33 23.13 21.31
C ILE A 391 21.57 23.69 22.02
N GLY A 392 22.70 23.74 21.33
CA GLY A 392 24.02 24.04 21.90
C GLY A 392 24.38 23.07 23.03
N ASP A 393 25.11 23.57 24.03
CA ASP A 393 25.49 22.80 25.23
C ASP A 393 24.38 22.73 26.30
N ALA A 394 23.14 23.10 25.95
CA ALA A 394 22.05 23.20 26.93
C ALA A 394 21.52 21.83 27.38
N LEU A 395 21.76 20.77 26.62
CA LEU A 395 21.46 19.39 26.96
C LEU A 395 22.72 18.54 26.89
N ASP A 396 22.82 17.51 27.74
CA ASP A 396 23.86 16.50 27.55
C ASP A 396 23.65 15.77 26.22
N PRO A 397 24.73 15.30 25.57
CA PRO A 397 24.66 14.69 24.24
C PRO A 397 23.66 13.54 24.15
N ARG A 398 23.53 12.74 25.21
CA ARG A 398 22.59 11.62 25.24
C ARG A 398 21.14 12.10 25.20
N ASN A 399 20.76 13.04 26.06
CA ASN A 399 19.42 13.61 26.06
C ASN A 399 19.12 14.39 24.77
N SER A 400 20.11 15.05 24.16
CA SER A 400 19.95 15.71 22.86
C SER A 400 19.63 14.70 21.74
N ILE A 401 20.39 13.61 21.66
CA ILE A 401 20.18 12.52 20.69
C ILE A 401 18.84 11.82 20.91
N GLU A 402 18.47 11.54 22.16
CA GLU A 402 17.16 10.95 22.47
C GLU A 402 16.02 11.89 22.06
N LEU A 403 16.16 13.20 22.28
CA LEU A 403 15.16 14.20 21.92
C LEU A 403 15.00 14.35 20.40
N ILE A 404 16.09 14.50 19.63
CA ILE A 404 15.99 14.61 18.15
C ILE A 404 15.37 13.35 17.56
N ASN A 405 15.76 12.16 18.03
CA ASN A 405 15.23 10.89 17.52
C ASN A 405 13.71 10.78 17.75
N ASP A 406 13.24 11.19 18.93
CA ASP A 406 11.81 11.18 19.19
C ASP A 406 11.07 12.27 18.40
N VAL A 407 11.63 13.48 18.27
CA VAL A 407 11.06 14.54 17.42
C VAL A 407 10.89 14.04 16.00
N VAL A 408 11.92 13.42 15.41
CA VAL A 408 11.88 12.82 14.07
C VAL A 408 10.79 11.75 13.98
N ARG A 409 10.73 10.81 14.94
CA ARG A 409 9.69 9.76 14.96
C ARG A 409 8.27 10.33 15.02
N TYR A 410 8.03 11.29 15.92
CA TYR A 410 6.71 11.92 16.05
C TYR A 410 6.37 12.75 14.81
N TYR A 411 7.35 13.39 14.18
CA TYR A 411 7.18 14.14 12.96
C TYR A 411 6.76 13.26 11.79
N CYS A 412 7.50 12.16 11.55
CA CYS A 412 7.16 11.15 10.55
C CYS A 412 5.74 10.61 10.76
N ARG A 413 5.38 10.22 11.99
CA ARG A 413 4.03 9.71 12.33
C ARG A 413 2.93 10.73 12.04
N THR A 414 3.14 11.99 12.42
CA THR A 414 2.16 13.06 12.24
C THR A 414 1.97 13.36 10.76
N ARG A 415 3.06 13.48 10.00
CA ARG A 415 3.03 13.79 8.56
C ARG A 415 2.39 12.67 7.74
N MET A 416 2.66 11.39 8.03
CA MET A 416 2.02 10.26 7.33
C MET A 416 0.49 10.38 7.33
N SER A 417 -0.10 10.68 8.50
CA SER A 417 -1.55 10.72 8.65
C SER A 417 -2.20 11.86 7.84
N GLY A 418 -1.54 13.02 7.78
CA GLY A 418 -2.04 14.20 7.09
C GLY A 418 -1.82 14.13 5.57
N PHE A 419 -0.62 13.73 5.14
CA PHE A 419 -0.25 13.72 3.73
C PHE A 419 -0.92 12.58 2.96
N MET A 420 -1.01 11.37 3.52
CA MET A 420 -1.79 10.29 2.91
C MET A 420 -3.25 10.70 2.72
N ARG A 421 -3.83 11.43 3.68
CA ARG A 421 -5.19 11.96 3.56
C ARG A 421 -5.28 13.04 2.48
N LYS A 422 -4.33 13.99 2.41
CA LYS A 422 -4.26 15.00 1.33
C LYS A 422 -4.10 14.34 -0.04
N ARG A 423 -3.20 13.36 -0.20
CA ARG A 423 -2.93 12.64 -1.45
C ARG A 423 -4.14 11.80 -1.89
N ILE A 424 -4.78 11.09 -0.96
CA ILE A 424 -6.06 10.40 -1.21
C ILE A 424 -7.14 11.40 -1.63
N ASN A 425 -7.25 12.55 -0.96
CA ASN A 425 -8.22 13.57 -1.32
C ASN A 425 -7.92 14.19 -2.69
N TYR A 426 -6.67 14.42 -3.02
CA TYR A 426 -6.22 14.91 -4.32
C TYR A 426 -6.51 13.89 -5.44
N LEU A 427 -6.25 12.61 -5.21
CA LEU A 427 -6.61 11.52 -6.13
C LEU A 427 -8.13 11.38 -6.29
N LYS A 428 -8.91 11.69 -5.25
CA LYS A 428 -10.39 11.72 -5.30
C LYS A 428 -10.93 12.98 -5.98
N SER A 429 -10.23 14.11 -5.87
CA SER A 429 -10.65 15.41 -6.43
C SER A 429 -10.24 15.57 -7.87
N LYS A 430 -9.23 14.84 -8.36
CA LYS A 430 -9.02 14.68 -9.79
C LYS A 430 -10.29 14.05 -10.36
N PRO A 431 -10.93 14.66 -11.37
CA PRO A 431 -12.01 13.99 -12.08
C PRO A 431 -11.40 12.68 -12.56
N VAL A 432 -11.88 11.57 -11.99
CA VAL A 432 -11.61 10.26 -12.54
C VAL A 432 -12.01 10.41 -13.99
N ILE A 433 -11.04 10.40 -14.92
CA ILE A 433 -11.32 10.14 -16.33
C ILE A 433 -12.11 8.86 -16.24
N SER A 434 -13.43 8.98 -16.36
CA SER A 434 -14.33 7.89 -16.16
C SER A 434 -13.87 6.86 -17.16
N MET A 435 -13.18 5.81 -16.71
CA MET A 435 -13.06 4.62 -17.53
C MET A 435 -14.50 4.33 -17.93
N PRO A 436 -14.84 4.29 -19.22
CA PRO A 436 -16.20 4.08 -19.65
C PRO A 436 -16.66 2.75 -19.05
N ILE A 437 -17.38 2.85 -17.94
CA ILE A 437 -18.01 1.72 -17.30
C ILE A 437 -18.98 1.23 -18.35
N ARG A 438 -18.70 0.04 -18.85
CA ARG A 438 -19.43 -0.70 -19.88
C ARG A 438 -20.94 -0.60 -19.65
N HIS A 439 -21.58 0.42 -20.22
CA HIS A 439 -23.01 0.46 -20.47
C HIS A 439 -23.39 -0.27 -21.77
N ALA A 440 -22.44 -1.01 -22.36
CA ALA A 440 -22.68 -1.94 -23.46
C ALA A 440 -22.94 -3.36 -22.93
N VAL A 441 -24.04 -3.55 -22.19
CA VAL A 441 -24.64 -4.89 -22.02
C VAL A 441 -26.14 -4.79 -22.29
N ALA A 442 -26.50 -5.19 -23.51
CA ALA A 442 -27.80 -5.68 -23.96
C ALA A 442 -29.02 -4.75 -23.89
N ARG A 443 -29.19 -3.90 -24.91
CA ARG A 443 -30.55 -3.65 -25.47
C ARG A 443 -31.00 -4.93 -26.17
N ARG A 444 -31.76 -5.80 -25.49
CA ARG A 444 -32.51 -6.86 -26.16
C ARG A 444 -33.59 -6.21 -27.02
N LYS A 445 -33.50 -6.39 -28.35
CA LYS A 445 -34.60 -6.17 -29.29
C LYS A 445 -35.83 -6.93 -28.78
N LYS A 446 -36.95 -6.23 -28.57
CA LYS A 446 -38.27 -6.86 -28.48
C LYS A 446 -38.58 -7.45 -29.85
N SER A 447 -38.70 -8.78 -29.95
CA SER A 447 -39.40 -9.42 -31.05
C SER A 447 -40.89 -9.16 -30.88
N ASN A 448 -41.54 -8.58 -31.89
CA ASN A 448 -42.98 -8.52 -31.97
C ASN A 448 -43.56 -9.94 -32.09
N PRO A 449 -44.72 -10.22 -31.48
CA PRO A 449 -45.44 -11.45 -31.77
C PRO A 449 -46.02 -11.37 -33.18
N ILE A 450 -45.81 -12.44 -33.94
CA ILE A 450 -46.50 -12.72 -35.19
C ILE A 450 -47.96 -12.98 -34.84
N MET A 451 -48.87 -12.26 -35.50
CA MET A 451 -50.25 -12.71 -35.73
C MET A 451 -50.29 -13.49 -37.04
#